data_AF-A0A0S9MVP8-F1
#
_entry.id   AF-A0A0S9MVP8-F1
#
_cell.length_a   1.000
_cell.length_b   1.000
_cell.length_c   1.000
_cell.angle_alpha   90.00
_cell.angle_beta   90.00
_cell.angle_gamma   90.00
#
_symmetry.space_group_name_H-M   'P 1'
#
loop_
_entity.id
_entity.type
_entity.pdbx_description
1 polymer ?
#
loop_
_entity_poly.entity_id
_entity_poly.type
_entity_poly.pdbx_seq_one_letter_code
_entity_poly.pdbx_strand_id
1 'polypeptide(L)'
;MQRKPLNHVQYLAELNQRLWADPEFAEGMAFHIYPDGKIAGHLRDASDVGSCRIPAVFSRIEQAVACEYELVVPVAAPRIAEGMLA
;
A
#
# COMPACT_ATOMS: atom_id res chain seq x y z
N MET A 1 -20.89 -6.83 -9.64
CA MET A 1 -19.78 -7.81 -9.55
C MET A 1 -19.56 -8.14 -8.08
N GLN A 2 -19.39 -9.41 -7.73
CA GLN A 2 -19.05 -9.82 -6.36
C GLN A 2 -17.53 -9.69 -6.19
N ARG A 3 -17.09 -8.99 -5.14
CA ARG A 3 -15.66 -8.81 -4.84
C ARG A 3 -15.07 -10.05 -4.18
N LYS A 4 -13.80 -10.34 -4.44
CA LYS A 4 -13.09 -11.48 -3.85
C LYS A 4 -12.55 -11.11 -2.46
N PRO A 5 -12.84 -11.88 -1.40
CA PRO A 5 -12.34 -11.56 -0.07
C PRO A 5 -10.83 -11.83 0.02
N LEU A 6 -10.08 -10.86 0.57
CA LEU A 6 -8.67 -11.02 0.93
C LEU A 6 -8.46 -10.63 2.39
N ASN A 7 -7.58 -11.34 3.09
CA ASN A 7 -7.09 -10.87 4.38
C ASN A 7 -6.11 -9.70 4.20
N HIS A 8 -5.74 -9.04 5.31
CA HIS A 8 -4.86 -7.87 5.27
C HIS A 8 -3.51 -8.11 4.56
N VAL A 9 -2.87 -9.25 4.80
CA VAL A 9 -1.57 -9.58 4.17
C VAL A 9 -1.72 -9.78 2.67
N GLN A 10 -2.76 -10.50 2.24
CA GLN A 10 -3.04 -10.74 0.83
C GLN A 10 -3.41 -9.45 0.09
N TYR A 11 -4.18 -8.57 0.74
CA TYR A 11 -4.57 -7.29 0.17
C TYR A 11 -3.36 -6.37 -0.05
N LEU A 12 -2.44 -6.31 0.93
CA LEU A 12 -1.18 -5.58 0.79
C LEU A 12 -0.26 -6.19 -0.28
N ALA A 13 -0.24 -7.52 -0.40
CA ALA A 13 0.51 -8.19 -1.45
C ALA A 13 -0.01 -7.83 -2.85
N GLU A 14 -1.34 -7.79 -3.04
CA GLU A 14 -1.97 -7.40 -4.30
C GLU A 14 -1.66 -5.94 -4.68
N LEU A 15 -1.75 -5.02 -3.71
CA LEU A 15 -1.37 -3.62 -3.91
C LEU A 15 0.09 -3.51 -4.35
N ASN A 16 1.00 -4.15 -3.61
CA ASN A 16 2.43 -4.12 -3.93
C ASN A 16 2.73 -4.73 -5.30
N GLN A 17 2.10 -5.86 -5.65
CA GLN A 17 2.31 -6.49 -6.94
C GLN A 17 1.90 -5.57 -8.10
N ARG A 18 0.74 -4.92 -8.01
CA ARG A 18 0.26 -3.99 -9.04
C ARG A 18 1.11 -2.73 -9.10
N LEU A 19 1.57 -2.24 -7.96
CA LEU A 19 2.45 -1.08 -7.86
C LEU A 19 3.79 -1.34 -8.55
N TRP A 20 4.43 -2.48 -8.30
CA TRP A 20 5.69 -2.86 -8.96
C TRP A 20 5.54 -3.20 -10.45
N ALA A 21 4.34 -3.62 -10.87
CA ALA A 21 4.04 -3.83 -12.28
C ALA A 21 3.72 -2.53 -13.04
N ASP A 22 3.49 -1.42 -12.32
CA ASP A 22 3.14 -0.15 -12.94
C ASP A 22 4.40 0.57 -13.44
N PRO A 23 4.51 0.87 -14.75
CA PRO A 23 5.70 1.48 -15.32
C PRO A 23 5.95 2.89 -14.77
N GLU A 24 4.91 3.66 -14.48
CA GLU A 24 5.08 5.02 -13.92
C GLU A 24 5.65 4.97 -12.50
N PHE A 25 5.27 3.95 -11.73
CA PHE A 25 5.85 3.71 -10.41
C PHE A 25 7.30 3.22 -10.51
N ALA A 26 7.56 2.23 -11.37
CA ALA A 26 8.90 1.66 -11.55
C ALA A 26 9.91 2.69 -12.07
N GLU A 27 9.52 3.54 -13.02
CA GLU A 27 10.33 4.64 -13.53
C GLU A 27 10.50 5.76 -12.49
N GLY A 28 9.51 5.97 -11.63
CA GLY A 28 9.57 6.94 -10.54
C GLY A 28 10.39 6.49 -9.34
N MET A 29 10.82 5.22 -9.28
CA MET A 29 11.66 4.68 -8.21
C MET A 29 13.15 4.69 -8.61
N ALA A 30 14.00 5.32 -7.81
CA ALA A 30 15.45 5.19 -7.86
C ALA A 30 15.94 4.36 -6.68
N PHE A 31 16.82 3.39 -6.94
CA PHE A 31 17.52 2.69 -5.87
C PHE A 31 18.83 3.42 -5.55
N HIS A 32 18.99 3.83 -4.29
CA HIS A 32 20.21 4.42 -3.79
C HIS A 32 20.97 3.39 -2.96
N ILE A 33 22.26 3.27 -3.23
CA ILE A 33 23.19 2.48 -2.43
C ILE A 33 23.84 3.44 -1.43
N TYR A 34 23.60 3.19 -0.15
CA TYR A 34 24.16 3.97 0.94
C TYR A 34 25.61 3.56 1.24
N PRO A 35 26.42 4.45 1.85
CA PRO A 35 27.79 4.13 2.25
C PRO A 35 27.91 2.93 3.20
N ASP A 36 26.85 2.59 3.93
CA ASP A 36 26.77 1.42 4.81
C ASP A 36 26.38 0.12 4.08
N GLY A 37 26.29 0.16 2.75
CA GLY A 37 25.92 -0.97 1.90
C GLY A 37 24.42 -1.25 1.82
N LYS A 38 23.56 -0.48 2.49
CA LYS A 38 22.11 -0.63 2.35
C LYS A 38 21.62 -0.12 1.00
N ILE A 39 20.60 -0.77 0.48
CA ILE A 39 19.89 -0.32 -0.72
C ILE A 39 18.49 0.13 -0.27
N ALA A 40 18.14 1.39 -0.53
CA ALA A 40 16.76 1.85 -0.36
C ALA A 40 16.22 2.42 -1.66
N GLY A 41 14.92 2.19 -1.89
CA GLY A 41 14.20 2.86 -2.95
C GLY A 41 13.79 4.26 -2.51
N HIS A 42 14.07 5.25 -3.36
CA HIS A 42 13.64 6.63 -3.24
C HIS A 42 12.75 6.99 -4.42
N LEU A 43 11.78 7.86 -4.20
CA LEU A 43 11.07 8.50 -5.30
C LEU A 43 12.05 9.46 -5.99
N ARG A 44 12.24 9.29 -7.30
CA ARG A 44 13.30 9.91 -8.10
C ARG A 44 13.36 11.43 -7.99
N ASP A 45 12.23 12.11 -7.83
CA ASP A 45 12.19 13.56 -7.79
C ASP A 45 11.09 14.05 -6.85
N ALA A 46 11.47 14.38 -5.61
CA ALA A 46 10.72 15.34 -4.80
C ALA A 46 11.20 16.79 -5.05
N SER A 47 12.29 16.97 -5.81
CA SER A 47 12.97 18.25 -6.01
C SER A 47 12.65 18.95 -7.34
N ASP A 48 12.41 18.23 -8.45
CA ASP A 48 12.20 18.86 -9.77
C ASP A 48 10.81 18.63 -10.41
N VAL A 49 9.96 17.79 -9.82
CA VAL A 49 8.58 17.61 -10.27
C VAL A 49 7.65 17.66 -9.07
N GLY A 50 6.69 18.59 -9.11
CA GLY A 50 5.51 18.56 -8.26
C GLY A 50 4.88 17.17 -8.32
N SER A 51 5.09 16.40 -7.26
CA SER A 51 4.93 14.95 -7.14
C SER A 51 3.46 14.53 -7.07
N CYS A 52 2.65 14.89 -8.07
CA CYS A 52 1.26 14.43 -8.17
C CYS A 52 1.15 13.06 -8.86
N ARG A 53 2.19 12.61 -9.58
CA ARG A 53 2.15 11.37 -10.36
C ARG A 53 2.16 10.12 -9.48
N ILE A 54 3.09 10.04 -8.52
CA ILE A 54 3.20 8.87 -7.66
C ILE A 54 1.96 8.70 -6.77
N PRO A 55 1.46 9.74 -6.07
CA PRO A 55 0.17 9.64 -5.37
C PRO A 55 -1.00 9.25 -6.29
N ALA A 56 -1.06 9.77 -7.53
CA ALA A 56 -2.10 9.39 -8.48
C ALA A 56 -2.00 7.91 -8.90
N VAL A 57 -0.79 7.36 -9.07
CA VAL A 57 -0.56 5.94 -9.32
C VAL A 57 -1.06 5.10 -8.15
N PHE A 58 -0.73 5.49 -6.91
CA PHE A 58 -1.26 4.84 -5.71
C PHE A 58 -2.78 4.83 -5.68
N SER A 59 -3.42 6.00 -5.84
CA SER A 59 -4.89 6.11 -5.81
C SER A 59 -5.56 5.29 -6.92
N ARG A 60 -5.00 5.26 -8.13
CA ARG A 60 -5.51 4.43 -9.23
C ARG A 60 -5.43 2.94 -8.90
N ILE A 61 -4.32 2.49 -8.34
CA ILE A 61 -4.11 1.08 -7.98
C ILE A 61 -5.00 0.67 -6.82
N GLU A 62 -5.10 1.50 -5.78
CA GLU A 62 -6.01 1.28 -4.65
C GLU A 62 -7.46 1.15 -5.12
N GLN A 63 -7.90 2.04 -6.01
CA GLN A 63 -9.24 1.98 -6.59
C GLN A 63 -9.46 0.68 -7.37
N ALA A 64 -8.49 0.27 -8.20
CA ALA A 64 -8.58 -0.97 -8.98
C ALA A 64 -8.68 -2.20 -8.06
N VAL A 65 -7.84 -2.28 -7.02
CA VAL A 65 -7.90 -3.37 -6.04
C VAL A 65 -9.22 -3.36 -5.28
N ALA A 66 -9.72 -2.21 -4.84
CA ALA A 66 -10.98 -2.10 -4.10
C ALA A 66 -12.23 -2.45 -4.93
N CYS A 67 -12.14 -2.31 -6.26
CA CYS A 67 -13.19 -2.74 -7.20
C CYS A 67 -13.23 -4.27 -7.34
N GLU A 68 -12.09 -4.95 -7.23
CA GLU A 68 -11.97 -6.40 -7.44
C GLU A 68 -12.02 -7.21 -6.14
N TYR A 69 -11.51 -6.63 -5.05
CA TYR A 69 -11.29 -7.29 -3.77
C TYR A 69 -11.96 -6.57 -2.62
N GLU A 70 -12.32 -7.35 -1.61
CA GLU A 70 -12.84 -6.87 -0.34
C GLU A 70 -11.82 -7.20 0.76
N LEU A 71 -11.37 -6.17 1.47
CA LEU A 71 -10.49 -6.34 2.62
C LEU A 71 -11.29 -6.87 3.81
N VAL A 72 -11.04 -8.11 4.18
CA VAL A 72 -11.58 -8.73 5.39
C VAL A 72 -10.64 -8.42 6.54
N VAL A 73 -11.00 -7.42 7.34
CA VAL A 73 -10.28 -7.11 8.59
C VAL A 73 -10.91 -7.95 9.71
N PRO A 74 -10.13 -8.70 10.51
CA PRO A 74 -10.68 -9.33 11.69
C PRO A 74 -11.25 -8.24 12.61
N VAL A 75 -12.54 -8.33 12.92
CA VAL A 75 -13.16 -7.46 13.92
C VAL A 75 -12.54 -7.81 15.26
N ALA A 76 -11.60 -6.98 15.73
CA ALA A 76 -11.20 -7.04 17.12
C ALA A 76 -12.43 -6.61 17.93
N ALA A 77 -13.13 -7.57 18.53
CA ALA A 77 -14.18 -7.25 19.49
C ALA A 77 -13.56 -6.35 20.58
N PRO A 78 -14.15 -5.19 20.90
CA PRO A 78 -13.67 -4.40 22.02
C PRO A 78 -13.71 -5.30 23.25
N ARG A 79 -12.56 -5.48 23.91
CA ARG A 79 -12.52 -6.10 25.23
C ARG A 79 -13.26 -5.14 26.16
N ILE A 80 -14.57 -5.31 26.31
CA ILE A 80 -15.31 -4.66 27.39
C ILE A 80 -14.66 -5.19 28.66
N ALA A 81 -13.94 -4.32 29.37
CA ALA A 81 -13.39 -4.66 30.67
C ALA A 81 -14.57 -4.91 31.62
N GLU A 82 -14.93 -6.16 31.81
CA GLU A 82 -15.80 -6.61 32.89
C GLU A 82 -15.07 -6.37 34.21
N GLY A 83 -15.19 -5.17 34.78
CA GLY A 83 -14.48 -4.85 36.01
C GLY A 83 -14.56 -3.41 36.46
N MET A 84 -15.77 -2.84 36.59
CA MET A 84 -15.98 -1.60 37.35
C MET A 84 -17.37 -1.55 37.98
N LEU A 85 -17.79 -2.65 38.62
CA LEU A 85 -18.88 -2.67 39.60
C LEU A 85 -18.54 -3.72 40.67
N ALA A 86 -17.67 -3.35 41.61
CA ALA A 86 -17.52 -4.00 42.90
C ALA A 86 -17.24 -2.92 43.94
#